data_AF-A0A1A8N4M5-F1
#
_entry.id   AF-A0A1A8N4M5-F1
#
_cell.length_a   1.000
_cell.length_b   1.000
_cell.length_c   1.000
_cell.angle_alpha   90.00
_cell.angle_beta   90.00
_cell.angle_gamma   90.00
#
_symmetry.space_group_name_H-M   'P 1'
#
loop_
_entity.id
_entity.type
_entity.pdbx_description
1 polymer ?
#
loop_
_entity_poly.entity_id
_entity_poly.type
_entity_poly.pdbx_seq_one_letter_code
_entity_poly.pdbx_strand_id
1 'polypeptide(L)' 'ESRALMTFAIDSTARRVMMSSTKGSFSVQELQECVAVSQKASEKVFQFYRDSVRRRYSKNL' A
#
# COMPACT_ATOMS: atom_id res chain seq x y z
N GLU A 1 9.97 -9.09 -19.51
CA GLU A 1 9.18 -8.11 -18.73
C GLU A 1 8.09 -8.81 -17.94
N SER A 2 7.59 -8.18 -16.87
CA SER A 2 6.42 -8.67 -16.12
C SER A 2 5.15 -8.51 -16.97
N ARG A 3 4.22 -9.48 -16.89
CA ARG A 3 2.96 -9.46 -17.66
C ARG A 3 2.01 -8.31 -17.28
N ALA A 4 2.07 -7.86 -16.02
CA ALA A 4 1.25 -6.78 -15.49
C ALA A 4 2.02 -5.97 -14.44
N LEU A 5 1.69 -4.69 -14.33
CA LEU A 5 2.18 -3.76 -13.31
C LEU A 5 0.99 -3.04 -12.69
N MET A 6 0.94 -2.98 -11.37
CA MET A 6 -0.13 -2.30 -10.64
C MET A 6 0.48 -1.45 -9.52
N THR A 7 0.06 -0.19 -9.46
CA THR A 7 0.42 0.76 -8.39
C THR A 7 -0.85 1.21 -7.70
N PHE A 8 -0.89 1.08 -6.37
CA PHE A 8 -2.04 1.45 -5.55
C PHE A 8 -1.67 2.55 -4.56
N ALA A 9 -2.49 3.61 -4.50
CA ALA A 9 -2.47 4.55 -3.38
C ALA A 9 -3.49 4.08 -2.34
N ILE A 10 -3.05 3.92 -1.09
CA ILE A 10 -3.86 3.36 -0.01
C ILE A 10 -3.92 4.38 1.14
N ASP A 11 -5.12 4.59 1.68
CA ASP A 11 -5.32 5.42 2.86
C ASP A 11 -4.75 4.72 4.10
N SER A 12 -3.89 5.41 4.86
CA SER A 12 -3.20 4.79 6.00
C SER A 12 -4.09 4.48 7.20
N THR A 13 -5.29 5.07 7.27
CA THR A 13 -6.21 4.96 8.41
C THR A 13 -7.35 4.00 8.09
N ALA A 14 -8.07 4.27 7.01
CA ALA A 14 -9.19 3.47 6.52
C ALA A 14 -8.72 2.24 5.73
N ARG A 15 -7.45 2.15 5.33
CA ARG A 15 -6.87 1.04 4.54
C ARG A 15 -7.59 0.81 3.21
N ARG A 16 -8.27 1.82 2.68
CA ARG A 16 -8.99 1.77 1.41
C ARG A 16 -8.07 2.20 0.27
N VAL A 17 -8.17 1.53 -0.87
CA VAL A 17 -7.53 1.99 -2.11
C VAL A 17 -8.21 3.30 -2.54
N MET A 18 -7.41 4.34 -2.70
CA MET A 18 -7.86 5.67 -3.14
C MET A 18 -7.65 5.86 -4.64
N MET A 19 -6.58 5.26 -5.18
CA MET A 19 -6.23 5.34 -6.60
C MET A 19 -5.50 4.06 -7.02
N SER A 20 -5.69 3.66 -8.26
CA SER A 20 -4.97 2.57 -8.90
C SER A 20 -4.51 2.98 -10.29
N SER A 21 -3.26 2.68 -10.63
CA SER A 21 -2.72 2.76 -11.99
C SER A 21 -2.22 1.39 -12.39
N THR A 22 -2.76 0.83 -13.47
CA THR A 22 -2.45 -0.53 -13.93
C THR A 22 -2.02 -0.54 -15.39
N LYS A 23 -1.09 -1.42 -15.75
CA LYS A 23 -0.64 -1.67 -17.12
C LYS A 23 -0.46 -3.17 -17.36
N GLY A 24 -0.62 -3.61 -18.61
CA GLY A 24 -0.48 -5.01 -19.01
C GLY A 24 -1.78 -5.81 -18.90
N SER A 25 -1.66 -7.14 -18.92
CA SER A 25 -2.79 -8.06 -19.02
C SER A 25 -2.98 -8.87 -17.74
N PHE A 26 -4.20 -8.86 -17.21
CA PHE A 26 -4.59 -9.56 -15.99
C PHE A 26 -6.10 -9.77 -15.94
N SER A 27 -6.55 -10.74 -15.16
CA SER A 27 -7.96 -10.99 -14.88
C SER A 27 -8.47 -10.11 -13.74
N VAL A 28 -9.79 -10.01 -13.59
CA VAL A 28 -10.41 -9.31 -12.46
C VAL A 28 -10.04 -9.96 -11.12
N GLN A 29 -9.90 -11.29 -11.09
CA GLN A 29 -9.51 -12.04 -9.89
C GLN A 29 -8.08 -11.68 -9.47
N GLU A 30 -7.15 -11.62 -10.43
CA GLU A 30 -5.76 -11.22 -10.16
C GLU A 30 -5.67 -9.77 -9.65
N LEU A 31 -6.49 -8.85 -10.20
CA LEU A 31 -6.57 -7.49 -9.68
C LEU A 31 -7.06 -7.46 -8.23
N GLN A 32 -8.11 -8.21 -7.90
CA GLN A 32 -8.67 -8.28 -6.54
C GLN A 32 -7.66 -8.85 -5.54
N GLU A 33 -6.95 -9.91 -5.92
CA GLU A 33 -5.87 -10.49 -5.12
C GLU A 33 -4.73 -9.49 -4.90
N CYS A 34 -4.28 -8.82 -5.97
CA CYS A 34 -3.24 -7.79 -5.87
C CYS A 34 -3.66 -6.63 -4.97
N VAL A 35 -4.92 -6.19 -5.01
CA VAL A 35 -5.46 -5.17 -4.11
C VAL A 35 -5.41 -5.65 -2.66
N ALA A 36 -5.92 -6.84 -2.35
CA ALA A 36 -5.95 -7.37 -1.00
C ALA A 36 -4.54 -7.54 -0.42
N VAL A 37 -3.62 -8.10 -1.22
CA VAL A 37 -2.21 -8.27 -0.83
C VAL A 37 -1.54 -6.92 -0.60
N SER A 38 -1.77 -5.95 -1.50
CA SER A 38 -1.17 -4.62 -1.39
C SER A 38 -1.71 -3.83 -0.20
N GLN A 39 -3.01 -3.94 0.09
CA GLN A 39 -3.61 -3.38 1.31
C GLN A 39 -2.91 -3.91 2.56
N LYS A 40 -2.77 -5.23 2.69
CA LYS A 40 -2.07 -5.85 3.82
C LYS A 40 -0.59 -5.47 3.88
N ALA A 41 0.10 -5.42 2.74
CA ALA A 41 1.51 -5.04 2.68
C ALA A 41 1.74 -3.58 3.10
N SER A 42 0.82 -2.68 2.71
CA SER A 42 0.90 -1.26 3.05
C SER A 42 0.87 -1.00 4.56
N GLU A 43 0.25 -1.88 5.36
CA GLU A 43 0.23 -1.77 6.82
C GLU A 43 1.65 -1.72 7.41
N LYS A 44 2.58 -2.52 6.87
CA LYS A 44 3.98 -2.53 7.30
C LYS A 44 4.68 -1.22 6.97
N VAL A 45 4.41 -0.66 5.78
CA VAL A 45 4.95 0.63 5.36
C VAL A 45 4.42 1.76 6.24
N PHE A 46 3.12 1.77 6.53
CA PHE A 46 2.52 2.76 7.43
C PHE A 46 3.05 2.63 8.86
N GLN A 47 3.24 1.41 9.36
CA GLN A 47 3.82 1.19 10.67
C GLN A 47 5.25 1.72 10.73
N PHE A 48 6.06 1.47 9.70
CA PHE A 48 7.41 2.03 9.60
C PHE A 48 7.41 3.57 9.67
N TYR A 49 6.51 4.24 8.96
CA TYR A 49 6.40 5.71 9.03
C TYR A 49 5.97 6.19 10.42
N ARG A 50 4.99 5.53 11.04
CA ARG A 50 4.53 5.86 12.40
C ARG A 50 5.65 5.70 13.43
N ASP A 51 6.39 4.60 13.37
CA ASP A 51 7.52 4.34 14.26
C ASP A 51 8.64 5.37 14.05
N SER A 52 8.92 5.73 12.80
CA SER A 52 9.93 6.73 12.45
C SER A 52 9.57 8.12 13.01
N VAL A 53 8.32 8.54 12.84
CA VAL A 53 7.80 9.79 13.41
C VAL A 53 7.84 9.74 14.94
N ARG A 54 7.36 8.65 15.55
CA ARG A 54 7.38 8.47 17.01
C ARG A 54 8.80 8.60 17.58
N ARG A 55 9.78 7.94 16.99
CA ARG A 55 11.21 8.02 17.42
C ARG A 55 11.78 9.42 17.27
N ARG A 56 11.38 10.18 16.25
CA ARG A 56 11.83 11.56 16.05
C ARG A 56 11.31 12.50 17.14
N TYR A 57 10.08 12.31 17.59
CA TYR A 57 9.46 13.19 18.59
C TYR A 57 9.59 12.69 20.03
N SER A 58 10.01 11.44 20.26
CA SER A 58 10.16 10.89 21.62
C SER A 58 11.26 11.52 22.48
N LYS A 59 12.10 12.40 21.90
CA LYS A 59 13.14 13.15 22.62
C LYS A 59 12.87 14.66 22.69
N ASN A 60 11.78 15.13 22.05
CA ASN A 60 11.40 16.54 21.95
C ASN A 60 10.09 16.85 22.69
N LEU A 61 9.61 15.91 23.51
CA LEU A 61 8.49 16.01 24.46
C LEU A 61 9.05 15.72 25.85
#